data_AF-A0A1X9YSD7-F1
#
_entry.id   AF-A0A1X9YSD7-F1
#
_cell.length_a   1.000
_cell.length_b   1.000
_cell.length_c   1.000
_cell.angle_alpha   90.00
_cell.angle_beta   90.00
_cell.angle_gamma   90.00
#
_symmetry.space_group_name_H-M   'P 1'
#
loop_
_entity.id
_entity.type
_entity.pdbx_description
1 polymer ?
#
loop_
_entity_poly.entity_id
_entity_poly.type
_entity_poly.pdbx_seq_one_letter_code
_entity_poly.pdbx_strand_id
1 'polypeptide(L)'
;MLQLYMRGRKALALLLLMLWSASATSWAVPFAATPENFPETFESGSKSSYATGTVQLASGTWILDEALIGSTDNDKKAGSQSVRLRNAGRLAMDFFLPEGAGTVSIRHAIYGNDPGSGWELWAQTQVASCGCEKWYKVGQTVITSTSGLQTASFTVNTTAPVKFEIRKVSGGTARLNIDDFSVDSYDPTVPAYPDNDHLALGNPSMAIPDVSNPNNYLMRKPQYALSYSRDRGTPNWVSWHLDASDRGGADRQDNFREDPALPAGWYRVNENSYRGSGFDRGHNAPSADRTSSVEANSATFLMTNMIPQAPNNNQKTWNNFEQYTRSYAESGYEVYLIMGNYGVGGSGSNGGTTNTIDNGHVTVPNRVWKVAVILPVGENDVSRITAATRVIAIDTPNANSINTDWGAYRVSIDEIEVATGLDLLSNLPAGVQTQIEAAVDNGPTN
;
A
#
# COMPACT_ATOMS: atom_id res chain seq x y z
N MET A 1 -3.70 67.73 42.52
CA MET A 1 -2.24 67.83 42.70
C MET A 1 -1.65 66.51 42.24
N LEU A 2 -0.80 66.36 41.24
CA LEU A 2 0.14 67.27 40.60
C LEU A 2 0.32 66.81 39.13
N GLN A 3 0.48 67.77 38.24
CA GLN A 3 0.67 67.61 36.81
C GLN A 3 2.13 67.33 36.42
N LEU A 4 2.27 66.86 35.17
CA LEU A 4 3.26 67.24 34.15
C LEU A 4 4.51 66.35 33.95
N TYR A 5 4.58 65.68 32.78
CA TYR A 5 5.63 65.97 31.80
C TYR A 5 5.21 65.63 30.35
N MET A 6 5.16 66.70 29.55
CA MET A 6 5.25 66.90 28.09
C MET A 6 6.01 65.85 27.24
N ARG A 7 5.89 65.68 25.92
CA ARG A 7 5.01 66.09 24.79
C ARG A 7 5.62 65.47 23.50
N GLY A 8 4.77 65.09 22.53
CA GLY A 8 5.09 65.06 21.08
C GLY A 8 5.30 63.66 20.47
N ARG A 9 4.74 63.28 19.31
CA ARG A 9 4.04 64.02 18.23
C ARG A 9 3.40 62.99 17.27
N LYS A 10 2.19 63.30 16.75
CA LYS A 10 1.56 62.84 15.47
C LYS A 10 1.08 61.37 15.44
N ALA A 11 -0.05 60.95 14.87
CA ALA A 11 -1.10 61.58 14.06
C ALA A 11 -2.41 60.75 14.20
N LEU A 12 -3.55 61.41 14.03
CA LEU A 12 -4.88 60.81 13.89
C LEU A 12 -4.99 60.10 12.53
N ALA A 13 -5.46 58.84 12.51
CA ALA A 13 -6.19 58.29 11.37
C ALA A 13 -7.07 57.12 11.84
N LEU A 14 -8.37 57.41 11.89
CA LEU A 14 -9.47 56.47 12.01
C LEU A 14 -9.47 55.58 10.75
N LEU A 15 -9.39 54.25 10.87
CA LEU A 15 -9.65 53.35 9.74
C LEU A 15 -10.55 52.19 10.18
N LEU A 16 -11.79 52.29 9.72
CA LEU A 16 -12.77 51.27 9.37
C LEU A 16 -12.31 49.80 9.56
N LEU A 17 -12.94 49.09 10.48
CA LEU A 17 -13.04 47.63 10.44
C LEU A 17 -13.95 47.27 9.24
N MET A 18 -13.35 46.91 8.11
CA MET A 18 -14.03 46.09 7.10
C MET A 18 -13.87 44.62 7.51
N LEU A 19 -14.95 44.07 8.08
CA LEU A 19 -15.16 42.63 8.18
C LEU A 19 -15.22 42.06 6.76
N TRP A 20 -14.11 41.45 6.32
CA TRP A 20 -14.13 40.56 5.18
C TRP A 20 -14.62 39.20 5.69
N SER A 21 -15.93 38.97 5.60
CA SER A 21 -16.49 37.62 5.70
C SER A 21 -16.06 36.87 4.45
N ALA A 22 -14.88 36.25 4.49
CA ALA A 22 -14.57 35.17 3.58
C ALA A 22 -15.51 34.03 3.96
N SER A 23 -16.63 33.93 3.23
CA SER A 23 -17.40 32.70 3.14
C SER A 23 -16.44 31.62 2.66
N ALA A 24 -15.94 30.81 3.59
CA ALA A 24 -15.34 29.54 3.25
C ALA A 24 -16.48 28.67 2.69
N THR A 25 -16.72 28.78 1.40
CA THR A 25 -17.32 27.68 0.66
C THR A 25 -16.33 26.54 0.78
N SER A 26 -16.60 25.62 1.70
CA SER A 26 -15.98 24.31 1.71
C SER A 26 -16.26 23.70 0.35
N TRP A 27 -15.27 23.69 -0.52
CA TRP A 27 -15.25 22.73 -1.61
C TRP A 27 -15.04 21.39 -0.92
N ALA A 28 -16.14 20.70 -0.62
CA ALA A 28 -16.05 19.26 -0.41
C ALA A 28 -15.39 18.73 -1.67
N VAL A 29 -14.15 18.23 -1.55
CA VAL A 29 -13.58 17.40 -2.60
C VAL A 29 -14.58 16.25 -2.74
N PRO A 30 -15.20 16.04 -3.91
CA PRO A 30 -16.12 14.93 -4.05
C PRO A 30 -15.32 13.67 -3.73
N PHE A 31 -15.81 12.90 -2.76
CA PHE A 31 -15.41 11.50 -2.67
C PHE A 31 -15.51 10.90 -4.07
N ALA A 32 -14.54 10.08 -4.48
CA ALA A 32 -14.60 9.35 -5.74
C ALA A 32 -15.91 8.55 -5.77
N ALA A 33 -16.94 9.10 -6.42
CA ALA A 33 -18.24 8.48 -6.52
C ALA A 33 -18.10 7.30 -7.47
N THR A 34 -18.72 6.16 -7.15
CA THR A 34 -18.89 5.05 -8.10
C THR A 34 -19.33 5.61 -9.46
N PRO A 35 -18.80 5.11 -10.60
CA PRO A 35 -19.26 5.55 -11.90
C PRO A 35 -20.79 5.42 -11.96
N GLU A 36 -21.45 6.46 -12.46
CA GLU A 36 -22.92 6.54 -12.47
C GLU A 36 -23.50 5.23 -13.05
N ASN A 37 -24.44 4.62 -12.34
CA ASN A 37 -25.15 3.38 -12.72
C ASN A 37 -24.40 2.04 -12.56
N PHE A 38 -23.34 1.97 -11.75
CA PHE A 38 -22.77 0.70 -11.27
C PHE A 38 -23.21 0.39 -9.82
N PRO A 39 -23.35 -0.90 -9.43
CA PRO A 39 -23.08 -2.10 -10.23
C PRO A 39 -24.11 -2.37 -11.33
N GLU A 40 -23.66 -2.96 -12.44
CA GLU A 40 -24.54 -3.62 -13.41
C GLU A 40 -24.94 -4.99 -12.85
N THR A 41 -26.18 -5.09 -12.38
CA THR A 41 -26.73 -6.32 -11.79
C THR A 41 -27.37 -7.24 -12.83
N PHE A 42 -27.44 -6.82 -14.10
CA PHE A 42 -28.14 -7.51 -15.19
C PHE A 42 -29.65 -7.70 -14.96
N GLU A 43 -30.23 -7.08 -13.93
CA GLU A 43 -31.66 -7.16 -13.59
C GLU A 43 -32.56 -6.33 -14.52
N SER A 44 -31.96 -5.59 -15.45
CA SER A 44 -32.66 -4.85 -16.50
C SER A 44 -32.30 -5.39 -17.89
N GLY A 45 -33.16 -5.13 -18.87
CA GLY A 45 -32.96 -5.65 -20.22
C GLY A 45 -33.21 -7.16 -20.35
N SER A 46 -33.14 -7.66 -21.58
CA SER A 46 -33.28 -9.10 -21.85
C SER A 46 -32.61 -9.48 -23.17
N LYS A 47 -32.11 -10.71 -23.22
CA LYS A 47 -31.61 -11.35 -24.45
C LYS A 47 -31.72 -12.85 -24.28
N SER A 48 -32.62 -13.49 -25.00
CA SER A 48 -32.94 -14.92 -24.85
C SER A 48 -32.18 -15.85 -25.80
N SER A 49 -31.25 -15.30 -26.58
CA SER A 49 -30.50 -15.98 -27.65
C SER A 49 -29.00 -15.79 -27.46
N TYR A 50 -28.22 -16.81 -27.81
CA TYR A 50 -26.75 -16.75 -27.77
C TYR A 50 -26.13 -15.97 -28.95
N ALA A 51 -26.87 -15.72 -30.04
CA ALA A 51 -26.34 -14.96 -31.18
C ALA A 51 -25.94 -13.54 -30.76
N THR A 52 -24.91 -12.96 -31.37
CA THR A 52 -24.45 -11.60 -31.06
C THR A 52 -25.61 -10.60 -31.05
N GLY A 53 -25.69 -9.76 -30.02
CA GLY A 53 -26.70 -8.72 -29.95
C GLY A 53 -26.39 -7.68 -28.88
N THR A 54 -26.87 -6.47 -29.12
CA THR A 54 -26.75 -5.33 -28.21
C THR A 54 -27.93 -5.27 -27.26
N VAL A 55 -27.69 -5.02 -25.98
CA VAL A 55 -28.71 -4.94 -24.93
C VAL A 55 -28.53 -3.64 -24.15
N GLN A 56 -29.62 -2.89 -23.95
CA GLN A 56 -29.65 -1.77 -23.03
C GLN A 56 -29.86 -2.29 -21.60
N LEU A 57 -28.86 -2.07 -20.75
CA LEU A 57 -28.89 -2.41 -19.33
C LEU A 57 -28.87 -1.13 -18.48
N ALA A 58 -28.83 -1.27 -17.16
CA ALA A 58 -28.92 -0.16 -16.22
C ALA A 58 -27.65 0.71 -16.27
N SER A 59 -26.48 0.08 -16.36
CA SER A 59 -25.19 0.75 -16.47
C SER A 59 -24.93 1.38 -17.84
N GLY A 60 -25.63 0.92 -18.88
CA GLY A 60 -25.45 1.38 -20.26
C GLY A 60 -25.70 0.28 -21.30
N THR A 61 -25.18 0.49 -22.51
CA THR A 61 -25.34 -0.44 -23.63
C THR A 61 -24.23 -1.49 -23.65
N TRP A 62 -24.60 -2.77 -23.76
CA TRP A 62 -23.66 -3.90 -23.78
C TRP A 62 -23.85 -4.78 -25.01
N ILE A 63 -22.76 -5.33 -25.54
CA ILE A 63 -22.76 -6.30 -26.62
C ILE A 63 -22.52 -7.70 -26.03
N LEU A 64 -23.46 -8.60 -26.28
CA LEU A 64 -23.45 -9.97 -25.79
C LEU A 64 -23.27 -10.92 -26.98
N ASP A 65 -22.18 -11.67 -27.01
CA ASP A 65 -21.85 -12.66 -28.03
C ASP A 65 -21.64 -14.05 -27.42
N GLU A 66 -22.25 -15.08 -27.98
CA GLU A 66 -22.31 -16.42 -27.37
C GLU A 66 -22.71 -16.36 -25.87
N ALA A 67 -23.61 -15.40 -25.58
CA ALA A 67 -24.07 -15.02 -24.26
C ALA A 67 -25.56 -14.70 -24.29
N LEU A 68 -26.29 -14.98 -23.21
CA LEU A 68 -27.69 -14.57 -23.03
C LEU A 68 -27.93 -14.10 -21.59
N ILE A 69 -29.06 -13.43 -21.32
CA ILE A 69 -29.50 -13.10 -19.96
C ILE A 69 -30.51 -14.17 -19.54
N GLY A 70 -30.15 -14.96 -18.53
CA GLY A 70 -30.88 -16.16 -18.11
C GLY A 70 -31.46 -16.03 -16.71
N SER A 71 -32.66 -16.57 -16.52
CA SER A 71 -33.42 -16.54 -15.26
C SER A 71 -33.82 -17.92 -14.75
N THR A 72 -33.31 -19.00 -15.36
CA THR A 72 -33.63 -20.40 -14.98
C THR A 72 -33.02 -20.77 -13.63
N ASP A 73 -33.50 -21.83 -12.97
CA ASP A 73 -32.96 -22.29 -11.68
C ASP A 73 -31.48 -22.70 -11.74
N ASN A 74 -31.00 -23.07 -12.93
CA ASN A 74 -29.60 -23.39 -13.15
C ASN A 74 -28.72 -22.13 -13.32
N ASP A 75 -29.31 -20.97 -13.63
CA ASP A 75 -28.60 -19.70 -13.60
C ASP A 75 -28.34 -19.31 -12.15
N LYS A 76 -27.06 -19.27 -11.80
CA LYS A 76 -26.61 -18.73 -10.54
C LYS A 76 -26.62 -17.21 -10.66
N LYS A 77 -27.34 -16.58 -9.74
CA LYS A 77 -27.72 -15.18 -9.83
C LYS A 77 -28.03 -14.60 -8.45
N ALA A 78 -27.78 -13.31 -8.28
CA ALA A 78 -28.12 -12.50 -7.13
C ALA A 78 -29.28 -11.57 -7.52
N GLY A 79 -30.48 -12.15 -7.55
CA GLY A 79 -31.67 -11.46 -8.08
C GLY A 79 -32.49 -12.38 -8.95
N SER A 80 -33.02 -11.85 -10.04
CA SER A 80 -33.95 -12.54 -10.93
C SER A 80 -33.25 -13.10 -12.17
N GLN A 81 -32.12 -12.54 -12.60
CA GLN A 81 -31.40 -13.00 -13.80
C GLN A 81 -29.88 -12.74 -13.72
N SER A 82 -29.11 -13.45 -14.54
CA SER A 82 -27.67 -13.21 -14.72
C SER A 82 -27.24 -13.50 -16.15
N VAL A 83 -26.04 -13.07 -16.55
CA VAL A 83 -25.51 -13.38 -17.87
C VAL A 83 -24.99 -14.82 -17.88
N ARG A 84 -25.35 -15.59 -18.91
CA ARG A 84 -24.85 -16.95 -19.13
C ARG A 84 -24.00 -17.01 -20.38
N LEU A 85 -22.74 -17.40 -20.24
CA LEU A 85 -21.75 -17.54 -21.30
C LEU A 85 -21.55 -19.01 -21.70
N ARG A 86 -21.23 -19.27 -22.96
CA ARG A 86 -20.77 -20.58 -23.46
C ARG A 86 -19.66 -20.40 -24.50
N ASN A 87 -19.04 -21.49 -24.93
CA ASN A 87 -18.01 -21.48 -26.00
C ASN A 87 -16.93 -20.43 -25.71
N ALA A 88 -16.71 -19.50 -26.65
CA ALA A 88 -15.81 -18.35 -26.52
C ALA A 88 -16.57 -17.04 -26.27
N GLY A 89 -17.68 -17.12 -25.52
CA GLY A 89 -18.61 -16.02 -25.31
C GLY A 89 -18.00 -14.79 -24.67
N ARG A 90 -18.59 -13.65 -25.00
CA ARG A 90 -18.13 -12.31 -24.66
C ARG A 90 -19.27 -11.44 -24.16
N LEU A 91 -18.92 -10.58 -23.22
CA LEU A 91 -19.77 -9.52 -22.70
C LEU A 91 -18.95 -8.22 -22.72
N ALA A 92 -19.27 -7.32 -23.64
CA ALA A 92 -18.50 -6.10 -23.87
C ALA A 92 -19.35 -4.84 -23.60
N MET A 93 -18.75 -3.85 -22.93
CA MET A 93 -19.33 -2.52 -22.83
C MET A 93 -19.26 -1.81 -24.19
N ASP A 94 -20.35 -1.15 -24.60
CA ASP A 94 -20.40 -0.30 -25.78
C ASP A 94 -20.33 1.20 -25.42
N PHE A 95 -19.74 1.50 -24.27
CA PHE A 95 -19.51 2.85 -23.75
C PHE A 95 -18.24 2.87 -22.92
N PHE A 96 -17.59 4.04 -22.82
CA PHE A 96 -16.44 4.26 -21.95
C PHE A 96 -16.90 4.84 -20.62
N LEU A 97 -16.22 4.44 -19.54
CA LEU A 97 -16.22 5.15 -18.27
C LEU A 97 -15.28 6.35 -18.42
N PRO A 98 -15.79 7.59 -18.39
CA PRO A 98 -15.00 8.77 -18.71
C PRO A 98 -13.93 9.09 -17.65
N GLU A 99 -14.15 8.68 -16.40
CA GLU A 99 -13.26 8.94 -15.27
C GLU A 99 -12.24 7.82 -15.02
N GLY A 100 -12.19 6.81 -15.92
CA GLY A 100 -11.34 5.65 -15.75
C GLY A 100 -11.94 4.62 -14.78
N ALA A 101 -11.08 3.83 -14.14
CA ALA A 101 -11.49 2.75 -13.22
C ALA A 101 -10.35 2.34 -12.29
N GLY A 102 -10.68 2.14 -11.01
CA GLY A 102 -9.78 1.62 -9.98
C GLY A 102 -9.83 0.10 -9.96
N THR A 103 -10.88 -0.43 -9.35
CA THR A 103 -11.12 -1.88 -9.20
C THR A 103 -12.37 -2.30 -9.96
N VAL A 104 -12.35 -3.46 -10.60
CA VAL A 104 -13.52 -4.11 -11.20
C VAL A 104 -13.80 -5.40 -10.43
N SER A 105 -15.01 -5.56 -9.88
CA SER A 105 -15.40 -6.81 -9.21
C SER A 105 -16.61 -7.45 -9.88
N ILE A 106 -16.55 -8.76 -10.09
CA ILE A 106 -17.51 -9.50 -10.92
C ILE A 106 -17.87 -10.79 -10.20
N ARG A 107 -19.17 -11.08 -10.05
CA ARG A 107 -19.63 -12.36 -9.53
C ARG A 107 -19.69 -13.41 -10.63
N HIS A 108 -19.32 -14.65 -10.29
CA HIS A 108 -19.33 -15.76 -11.23
C HIS A 108 -19.60 -17.10 -10.55
N ALA A 109 -20.17 -18.05 -11.31
CA ALA A 109 -20.37 -19.44 -10.89
C ALA A 109 -20.59 -20.36 -12.11
N ILE A 110 -20.43 -21.67 -11.95
CA ILE A 110 -20.80 -22.62 -13.01
C ILE A 110 -22.31 -22.62 -13.21
N TYR A 111 -22.77 -22.83 -14.45
CA TYR A 111 -24.19 -23.01 -14.72
C TYR A 111 -24.65 -24.39 -14.25
N GLY A 112 -25.64 -24.45 -13.35
CA GLY A 112 -26.12 -25.72 -12.80
C GLY A 112 -24.98 -26.56 -12.21
N ASN A 113 -24.62 -27.64 -12.94
CA ASN A 113 -23.51 -28.55 -12.63
C ASN A 113 -22.55 -28.74 -13.83
N ASP A 114 -22.52 -27.77 -14.76
CA ASP A 114 -21.59 -27.81 -15.90
C ASP A 114 -20.12 -27.85 -15.40
N PRO A 115 -19.19 -28.44 -16.16
CA PRO A 115 -17.77 -28.42 -15.82
C PRO A 115 -17.18 -27.00 -15.71
N GLY A 116 -16.08 -26.88 -14.98
CA GLY A 116 -15.42 -25.59 -14.78
C GLY A 116 -14.91 -24.95 -16.08
N SER A 117 -14.89 -23.62 -16.10
CA SER A 117 -14.50 -22.80 -17.26
C SER A 117 -13.64 -21.62 -16.84
N GLY A 118 -12.66 -21.27 -17.68
CA GLY A 118 -11.82 -20.10 -17.52
C GLY A 118 -12.36 -18.89 -18.27
N TRP A 119 -12.23 -17.70 -17.67
CA TRP A 119 -12.56 -16.42 -18.29
C TRP A 119 -11.56 -15.32 -17.87
N GLU A 120 -11.54 -14.23 -18.63
CA GLU A 120 -10.60 -13.12 -18.46
C GLU A 120 -11.32 -11.78 -18.53
N LEU A 121 -10.85 -10.81 -17.76
CA LEU A 121 -11.22 -9.41 -17.93
C LEU A 121 -10.26 -8.75 -18.94
N TRP A 122 -10.82 -7.99 -19.86
CA TRP A 122 -10.08 -7.18 -20.83
C TRP A 122 -10.52 -5.73 -20.74
N ALA A 123 -9.58 -4.81 -20.94
CA ALA A 123 -9.82 -3.38 -20.95
C ALA A 123 -9.34 -2.76 -22.25
N GLN A 124 -10.00 -1.69 -22.68
CA GLN A 124 -9.57 -0.85 -23.79
C GLN A 124 -9.63 0.60 -23.31
N THR A 125 -8.49 1.28 -23.30
CA THR A 125 -8.41 2.70 -22.96
C THR A 125 -8.54 3.56 -24.21
N GLN A 126 -9.22 4.69 -24.07
CA GLN A 126 -9.32 5.68 -25.13
C GLN A 126 -8.06 6.56 -25.11
N VAL A 127 -7.09 6.26 -25.99
CA VAL A 127 -5.88 7.08 -26.15
C VAL A 127 -6.12 8.11 -27.26
N ALA A 128 -6.45 9.34 -26.85
CA ALA A 128 -6.81 10.44 -27.75
C ALA A 128 -5.74 10.81 -28.79
N SER A 129 -4.47 10.43 -28.57
CA SER A 129 -3.34 10.84 -29.42
C SER A 129 -3.04 9.92 -30.61
N CYS A 130 -3.49 8.65 -30.61
CA CYS A 130 -3.11 7.68 -31.63
C CYS A 130 -4.26 6.97 -32.35
N GLY A 131 -5.51 7.04 -31.84
CA GLY A 131 -6.64 6.27 -32.37
C GLY A 131 -6.42 4.75 -32.33
N CYS A 132 -5.47 4.29 -31.52
CA CYS A 132 -4.98 2.92 -31.48
C CYS A 132 -5.62 2.16 -30.31
N GLU A 133 -6.95 2.05 -30.33
CA GLU A 133 -7.72 1.39 -29.29
C GLU A 133 -7.46 -0.12 -29.31
N LYS A 134 -6.51 -0.61 -28.50
CA LYS A 134 -6.21 -2.04 -28.36
C LYS A 134 -6.73 -2.58 -27.03
N TRP A 135 -7.38 -3.73 -27.10
CA TRP A 135 -7.72 -4.49 -25.90
C TRP A 135 -6.46 -5.08 -25.25
N TYR A 136 -6.33 -4.92 -23.94
CA TYR A 136 -5.33 -5.57 -23.11
C TYR A 136 -6.00 -6.37 -21.98
N LYS A 137 -5.38 -7.46 -21.55
CA LYS A 137 -5.87 -8.29 -20.46
C LYS A 137 -5.62 -7.59 -19.12
N VAL A 138 -6.59 -7.67 -18.20
CA VAL A 138 -6.50 -7.16 -16.83
C VAL A 138 -6.46 -8.36 -15.87
N GLY A 139 -5.45 -8.40 -15.01
CA GLY A 139 -5.28 -9.46 -14.02
C GLY A 139 -5.09 -10.86 -14.62
N GLN A 140 -5.34 -11.88 -13.80
CA GLN A 140 -5.18 -13.29 -14.16
C GLN A 140 -6.45 -13.88 -14.77
N THR A 141 -6.32 -15.04 -15.41
CA THR A 141 -7.48 -15.83 -15.85
C THR A 141 -8.20 -16.41 -14.63
N VAL A 142 -9.49 -16.16 -14.51
CA VAL A 142 -10.33 -16.70 -13.44
C VAL A 142 -10.86 -18.06 -13.85
N ILE A 143 -10.70 -19.06 -12.98
CA ILE A 143 -11.28 -20.39 -13.16
C ILE A 143 -12.54 -20.52 -12.31
N THR A 144 -13.68 -20.65 -12.99
CA THR A 144 -14.97 -20.88 -12.33
C THR A 144 -15.20 -22.38 -12.19
N SER A 145 -15.24 -22.89 -10.97
CA SER A 145 -15.36 -24.33 -10.69
C SER A 145 -16.48 -24.69 -9.71
N THR A 146 -17.15 -23.71 -9.13
CA THR A 146 -18.17 -23.89 -8.08
C THR A 146 -19.53 -23.35 -8.51
N SER A 147 -20.60 -23.92 -7.93
CA SER A 147 -22.00 -23.55 -8.21
C SER A 147 -22.57 -22.46 -7.29
N GLY A 148 -21.80 -22.04 -6.28
CA GLY A 148 -22.10 -20.85 -5.48
C GLY A 148 -21.41 -19.63 -6.08
N LEU A 149 -22.10 -18.48 -6.13
CA LEU A 149 -21.50 -17.23 -6.61
C LEU A 149 -20.23 -16.91 -5.82
N GLN A 150 -19.14 -16.74 -6.55
CA GLN A 150 -17.85 -16.23 -6.07
C GLN A 150 -17.64 -14.84 -6.66
N THR A 151 -16.79 -14.02 -6.04
CA THR A 151 -16.42 -12.70 -6.58
C THR A 151 -14.97 -12.74 -7.02
N ALA A 152 -14.72 -12.33 -8.26
CA ALA A 152 -13.37 -12.06 -8.77
C ALA A 152 -13.16 -10.55 -8.86
N SER A 153 -12.01 -10.07 -8.40
CA SER A 153 -11.66 -8.64 -8.39
C SER A 153 -10.38 -8.39 -9.19
N PHE A 154 -10.36 -7.29 -9.92
CA PHE A 154 -9.30 -6.92 -10.84
C PHE A 154 -8.89 -5.47 -10.65
N THR A 155 -7.60 -5.25 -10.50
CA THR A 155 -7.00 -3.91 -10.40
C THR A 155 -6.75 -3.35 -11.80
N VAL A 156 -7.46 -2.27 -12.17
CA VAL A 156 -7.36 -1.60 -13.47
C VAL A 156 -6.48 -0.36 -13.40
N ASN A 157 -6.72 0.49 -12.39
CA ASN A 157 -5.96 1.69 -12.05
C ASN A 157 -5.58 2.58 -13.26
N THR A 158 -6.60 3.09 -13.94
CA THR A 158 -6.44 4.04 -15.06
C THR A 158 -7.28 5.29 -14.84
N THR A 159 -6.71 6.46 -15.13
CA THR A 159 -7.43 7.74 -15.28
C THR A 159 -7.98 7.94 -16.70
N ALA A 160 -7.42 7.24 -17.69
CA ALA A 160 -7.88 7.35 -19.07
C ALA A 160 -9.27 6.72 -19.20
N PRO A 161 -10.17 7.30 -20.03
CA PRO A 161 -11.46 6.70 -20.28
C PRO A 161 -11.29 5.24 -20.69
N VAL A 162 -12.02 4.33 -20.04
CA VAL A 162 -11.82 2.88 -20.18
C VAL A 162 -13.16 2.16 -20.35
N LYS A 163 -13.15 1.08 -21.12
CA LYS A 163 -14.27 0.14 -21.19
C LYS A 163 -13.78 -1.29 -21.08
N PHE A 164 -14.69 -2.20 -20.72
CA PHE A 164 -14.36 -3.57 -20.38
C PHE A 164 -15.03 -4.61 -21.28
N GLU A 165 -14.40 -5.77 -21.39
CA GLU A 165 -14.93 -6.97 -22.02
C GLU A 165 -14.55 -8.20 -21.21
N ILE A 166 -15.53 -9.03 -20.88
CA ILE A 166 -15.31 -10.37 -20.32
C ILE A 166 -15.17 -11.34 -21.48
N ARG A 167 -14.15 -12.20 -21.44
CA ARG A 167 -13.92 -13.24 -22.45
C ARG A 167 -13.85 -14.60 -21.79
N LYS A 168 -14.73 -15.53 -22.18
CA LYS A 168 -14.57 -16.94 -21.83
C LYS A 168 -13.46 -17.55 -22.70
N VAL A 169 -12.48 -18.19 -22.07
CA VAL A 169 -11.25 -18.68 -22.73
C VAL A 169 -11.04 -20.19 -22.64
N SER A 170 -11.76 -20.90 -21.77
CA SER A 170 -11.69 -22.37 -21.68
C SER A 170 -13.02 -23.00 -21.27
N GLY A 171 -13.07 -24.34 -21.21
CA GLY A 171 -14.28 -25.10 -20.85
C GLY A 171 -15.22 -25.41 -22.03
N GLY A 172 -14.88 -24.99 -23.26
CA GLY A 172 -15.65 -25.32 -24.46
C GLY A 172 -17.14 -24.97 -24.32
N THR A 173 -18.00 -25.95 -24.55
CA THR A 173 -19.47 -25.80 -24.46
C THR A 173 -20.01 -25.67 -23.03
N ALA A 174 -19.21 -25.93 -21.99
CA ALA A 174 -19.61 -25.74 -20.61
C ALA A 174 -19.95 -24.26 -20.35
N ARG A 175 -21.02 -24.03 -19.61
CA ARG A 175 -21.55 -22.69 -19.33
C ARG A 175 -21.14 -22.18 -17.96
N LEU A 176 -21.02 -20.87 -17.86
CA LEU A 176 -20.84 -20.16 -16.59
C LEU A 176 -21.76 -18.94 -16.54
N ASN A 177 -22.12 -18.56 -15.33
CA ASN A 177 -22.86 -17.34 -15.04
C ASN A 177 -21.90 -16.22 -14.64
N ILE A 178 -22.20 -15.01 -15.11
CA ILE A 178 -21.59 -13.74 -14.71
C ILE A 178 -22.71 -12.87 -14.15
N ASP A 179 -22.45 -12.23 -13.02
CA ASP A 179 -23.41 -11.40 -12.34
C ASP A 179 -22.73 -10.24 -11.58
N ASP A 180 -23.51 -9.24 -11.18
CA ASP A 180 -23.07 -8.09 -10.37
C ASP A 180 -21.70 -7.52 -10.79
N PHE A 181 -21.62 -6.97 -12.01
CA PHE A 181 -20.42 -6.31 -12.50
C PHE A 181 -20.32 -4.92 -11.88
N SER A 182 -19.34 -4.72 -11.01
CA SER A 182 -19.10 -3.46 -10.29
C SER A 182 -17.78 -2.84 -10.71
N VAL A 183 -17.75 -1.51 -10.75
CA VAL A 183 -16.53 -0.73 -10.99
C VAL A 183 -16.43 0.32 -9.90
N ASP A 184 -15.32 0.34 -9.19
CA ASP A 184 -14.95 1.42 -8.31
C ASP A 184 -14.15 2.45 -9.11
N SER A 185 -14.39 3.73 -8.82
CA SER A 185 -13.67 4.81 -9.47
C SER A 185 -12.18 4.76 -9.15
N TYR A 186 -11.36 5.13 -10.13
CA TYR A 186 -9.93 5.28 -9.87
C TYR A 186 -9.72 6.49 -8.97
N ASP A 187 -9.09 6.27 -7.82
CA ASP A 187 -8.62 7.37 -6.99
C ASP A 187 -7.14 7.64 -7.31
N PRO A 188 -6.81 8.68 -8.10
CA PRO A 188 -5.42 9.05 -8.39
C PRO A 188 -4.62 9.46 -7.15
N THR A 189 -5.28 9.66 -6.01
CA THR A 189 -4.63 9.96 -4.74
C THR A 189 -4.18 8.71 -3.99
N VAL A 190 -4.70 7.52 -4.37
CA VAL A 190 -4.23 6.22 -3.89
C VAL A 190 -3.31 5.62 -4.95
N PRO A 191 -1.98 5.62 -4.78
CA PRO A 191 -1.08 5.11 -5.78
C PRO A 191 -1.26 3.59 -5.94
N ALA A 192 -1.33 3.16 -7.20
CA ALA A 192 -1.45 1.78 -7.62
C ALA A 192 -0.16 1.02 -7.31
N TYR A 193 -0.07 0.41 -6.14
CA TYR A 193 1.02 -0.49 -5.82
C TYR A 193 0.62 -1.92 -6.20
N PRO A 194 1.48 -2.66 -6.92
CA PRO A 194 1.30 -4.10 -7.12
C PRO A 194 0.99 -4.81 -5.80
N ASP A 195 0.27 -5.93 -5.87
CA ASP A 195 0.09 -6.79 -4.71
C ASP A 195 1.45 -7.20 -4.12
N ASN A 196 1.56 -7.29 -2.79
CA ASN A 196 2.81 -7.54 -2.08
C ASN A 196 3.92 -6.47 -2.31
N ASP A 197 3.62 -5.32 -2.92
CA ASP A 197 4.61 -4.26 -3.12
C ASP A 197 5.03 -3.65 -1.80
N HIS A 198 6.32 -3.39 -1.64
CA HIS A 198 6.88 -2.83 -0.43
C HIS A 198 6.40 -1.42 -0.09
N LEU A 199 5.71 -0.73 -0.99
CA LEU A 199 5.07 0.57 -0.75
C LEU A 199 3.54 0.48 -0.82
N ALA A 200 2.94 -0.72 -0.78
CA ALA A 200 1.50 -0.88 -0.92
C ALA A 200 0.68 -0.04 0.05
N LEU A 201 1.18 0.16 1.28
CA LEU A 201 0.47 0.96 2.27
C LEU A 201 0.75 2.47 2.18
N GLY A 202 1.74 2.90 1.41
CA GLY A 202 2.02 4.32 1.26
C GLY A 202 3.48 4.65 1.02
N ASN A 203 3.72 5.92 0.71
CA ASN A 203 5.05 6.52 0.69
C ASN A 203 5.14 7.54 1.83
N PRO A 204 5.67 7.16 3.00
CA PRO A 204 5.48 7.92 4.24
C PRO A 204 5.94 9.37 4.25
N SER A 205 6.88 9.72 3.38
CA SER A 205 7.44 11.07 3.28
C SER A 205 7.28 11.67 1.88
N MET A 206 6.48 11.06 1.01
CA MET A 206 6.41 11.40 -0.42
C MET A 206 7.81 11.44 -1.06
N ALA A 207 8.69 10.51 -0.67
CA ALA A 207 10.05 10.44 -1.21
C ALA A 207 10.01 10.20 -2.71
N ILE A 208 10.93 10.84 -3.44
CA ILE A 208 11.08 10.69 -4.89
C ILE A 208 12.54 10.36 -5.24
N PRO A 209 12.82 9.64 -6.35
CA PRO A 209 14.18 9.31 -6.76
C PRO A 209 14.84 10.51 -7.46
N ASP A 210 14.84 11.67 -6.79
CA ASP A 210 15.41 12.92 -7.29
C ASP A 210 16.56 13.39 -6.40
N VAL A 211 17.74 13.53 -7.00
CA VAL A 211 18.96 14.00 -6.32
C VAL A 211 18.84 15.44 -5.79
N SER A 212 17.85 16.21 -6.28
CA SER A 212 17.50 17.52 -5.73
C SER A 212 16.86 17.44 -4.33
N ASN A 213 16.40 16.24 -3.94
CA ASN A 213 15.83 15.92 -2.63
C ASN A 213 16.74 14.93 -1.86
N PRO A 214 18.00 15.32 -1.55
CA PRO A 214 19.02 14.39 -1.06
C PRO A 214 18.71 13.80 0.33
N ASN A 215 17.84 14.44 1.10
CA ASN A 215 17.45 13.99 2.44
C ASN A 215 16.09 13.29 2.48
N ASN A 216 15.49 13.03 1.32
CA ASN A 216 14.22 12.31 1.15
C ASN A 216 14.22 11.51 -0.16
N TYR A 217 15.34 10.83 -0.44
CA TYR A 217 15.61 10.20 -1.73
C TYR A 217 15.03 8.79 -1.77
N LEU A 218 14.05 8.54 -2.64
CA LEU A 218 13.43 7.23 -2.76
C LEU A 218 14.37 6.23 -3.44
N MET A 219 14.58 5.09 -2.79
CA MET A 219 15.25 3.94 -3.37
C MET A 219 14.32 2.73 -3.30
N ARG A 220 14.06 2.11 -4.44
CA ARG A 220 13.28 0.85 -4.53
C ARG A 220 14.22 -0.29 -4.86
N LYS A 221 14.09 -1.40 -4.14
CA LYS A 221 14.79 -2.65 -4.40
C LYS A 221 13.76 -3.79 -4.45
N PRO A 222 14.10 -4.95 -5.03
CA PRO A 222 13.18 -6.09 -5.04
C PRO A 222 12.84 -6.66 -3.67
N GLN A 223 13.58 -6.29 -2.61
CA GLN A 223 13.39 -6.83 -1.25
C GLN A 223 12.75 -5.83 -0.28
N TYR A 224 12.85 -4.53 -0.56
CA TYR A 224 12.32 -3.45 0.29
C TYR A 224 12.39 -2.11 -0.46
N ALA A 225 11.66 -1.12 0.02
CA ALA A 225 11.76 0.28 -0.42
C ALA A 225 12.20 1.16 0.76
N LEU A 226 12.87 2.28 0.48
CA LEU A 226 13.29 3.22 1.52
C LEU A 226 13.30 4.67 1.03
N SER A 227 13.14 5.59 1.97
CA SER A 227 13.62 6.97 1.83
C SER A 227 15.00 7.07 2.47
N TYR A 228 16.02 7.44 1.70
CA TYR A 228 17.36 7.66 2.20
C TYR A 228 17.63 9.14 2.50
N SER A 229 18.37 9.42 3.58
CA SER A 229 18.88 10.75 3.88
C SER A 229 20.39 10.82 3.75
N ARG A 230 20.88 11.45 2.67
CA ARG A 230 22.31 11.63 2.38
C ARG A 230 23.05 12.23 3.58
N ASP A 231 22.51 13.29 4.17
CA ASP A 231 23.22 14.05 5.21
C ASP A 231 23.22 13.34 6.57
N ARG A 232 22.35 12.33 6.74
CA ARG A 232 22.31 11.50 7.96
C ARG A 232 23.07 10.18 7.81
N GLY A 233 23.43 9.80 6.58
CA GLY A 233 24.03 8.49 6.29
C GLY A 233 23.11 7.29 6.59
N THR A 234 21.80 7.51 6.76
CA THR A 234 20.82 6.51 7.22
C THR A 234 19.49 6.67 6.48
N PRO A 235 18.63 5.64 6.43
CA PRO A 235 17.27 5.80 5.95
C PRO A 235 16.43 6.65 6.92
N ASN A 236 15.49 7.43 6.39
CA ASN A 236 14.40 8.01 7.18
C ASN A 236 13.42 6.92 7.61
N TRP A 237 13.07 6.06 6.65
CA TRP A 237 12.25 4.88 6.84
C TRP A 237 12.61 3.82 5.78
N VAL A 238 12.33 2.56 6.08
CA VAL A 238 12.38 1.41 5.18
C VAL A 238 11.07 0.66 5.32
N SER A 239 10.45 0.31 4.19
CA SER A 239 9.18 -0.38 4.10
C SER A 239 9.35 -1.70 3.33
N TRP A 240 8.71 -2.77 3.80
CA TRP A 240 8.73 -4.07 3.16
C TRP A 240 7.49 -4.89 3.47
N HIS A 241 7.14 -5.76 2.52
CA HIS A 241 6.15 -6.82 2.71
C HIS A 241 6.85 -8.08 3.22
N LEU A 242 6.18 -8.90 4.01
CA LEU A 242 6.71 -10.16 4.52
C LEU A 242 5.63 -11.23 4.49
N ASP A 243 5.89 -12.31 3.76
CA ASP A 243 5.12 -13.54 3.85
C ASP A 243 6.04 -14.78 3.93
N ALA A 244 5.46 -15.97 3.81
CA ALA A 244 6.21 -17.22 3.80
C ALA A 244 7.14 -17.35 2.56
N SER A 245 6.82 -16.72 1.43
CA SER A 245 7.57 -16.82 0.17
C SER A 245 8.89 -16.05 0.19
N ASP A 246 8.97 -15.01 1.01
CA ASP A 246 10.20 -14.25 1.26
C ASP A 246 11.26 -15.04 2.05
N ARG A 247 10.84 -16.14 2.66
CA ARG A 247 11.65 -16.98 3.54
C ARG A 247 11.92 -18.34 2.92
N GLY A 248 13.09 -18.86 3.24
CA GLY A 248 13.63 -20.10 2.73
C GLY A 248 14.87 -20.53 3.52
N GLY A 249 15.71 -21.33 2.88
CA GLY A 249 16.90 -21.92 3.49
C GLY A 249 18.21 -21.19 3.24
N ALA A 250 18.20 -19.97 2.68
CA ALA A 250 19.45 -19.25 2.44
C ALA A 250 20.13 -18.84 3.75
N ASP A 251 21.43 -19.14 3.86
CA ASP A 251 22.23 -18.71 5.00
C ASP A 251 22.35 -17.19 5.06
N ARG A 252 22.57 -16.68 6.27
CA ARG A 252 22.89 -15.28 6.51
C ARG A 252 24.24 -14.93 5.87
N GLN A 253 24.29 -13.87 5.09
CA GLN A 253 25.47 -13.54 4.27
C GLN A 253 26.55 -12.71 4.99
N ASP A 254 26.17 -11.90 5.98
CA ASP A 254 27.08 -11.05 6.77
C ASP A 254 28.03 -10.15 5.95
N ASN A 255 27.65 -9.84 4.70
CA ASN A 255 28.45 -9.12 3.72
C ASN A 255 28.09 -7.62 3.68
N PHE A 256 28.24 -6.96 4.83
CA PHE A 256 28.02 -5.52 4.98
C PHE A 256 28.80 -4.74 3.93
N ARG A 257 28.13 -3.89 3.15
CA ARG A 257 28.78 -3.16 2.06
C ARG A 257 28.06 -1.89 1.67
N GLU A 258 28.81 -1.00 1.04
CA GLU A 258 28.28 0.19 0.41
C GLU A 258 27.17 -0.14 -0.59
N ASP A 259 26.20 0.76 -0.73
CA ASP A 259 25.18 0.64 -1.76
C ASP A 259 25.61 1.35 -3.05
N PRO A 260 25.96 0.61 -4.12
CA PRO A 260 26.41 1.23 -5.37
C PRO A 260 25.31 2.02 -6.07
N ALA A 261 24.03 1.83 -5.68
CA ALA A 261 22.89 2.56 -6.24
C ALA A 261 22.77 4.00 -5.70
N LEU A 262 23.54 4.37 -4.66
CA LEU A 262 23.58 5.76 -4.21
C LEU A 262 24.18 6.67 -5.31
N PRO A 263 23.60 7.87 -5.53
CA PRO A 263 24.09 8.83 -6.51
C PRO A 263 25.59 9.11 -6.39
N ALA A 264 26.22 9.32 -7.54
CA ALA A 264 27.66 9.63 -7.60
C ALA A 264 27.99 10.88 -6.76
N GLY A 265 29.08 10.80 -5.99
CA GLY A 265 29.54 11.89 -5.12
C GLY A 265 28.90 11.93 -3.74
N TRP A 266 27.87 11.13 -3.47
CA TRP A 266 27.36 10.97 -2.11
C TRP A 266 28.29 10.08 -1.29
N TYR A 267 28.45 10.40 0.00
CA TYR A 267 29.17 9.53 0.91
C TYR A 267 28.45 8.17 1.00
N ARG A 268 29.20 7.09 0.80
CA ARG A 268 28.68 5.72 0.92
C ARG A 268 29.18 5.15 2.23
N VAL A 269 28.25 5.01 3.18
CA VAL A 269 28.51 4.32 4.42
C VAL A 269 28.99 2.91 4.10
N ASN A 270 30.11 2.49 4.69
CA ASN A 270 30.74 1.21 4.41
C ASN A 270 30.79 0.33 5.67
N GLU A 271 31.32 -0.88 5.51
CA GLU A 271 31.41 -1.85 6.61
C GLU A 271 32.17 -1.32 7.84
N ASN A 272 33.14 -0.42 7.66
CA ASN A 272 33.99 0.08 8.75
C ASN A 272 33.40 1.29 9.49
N SER A 273 32.38 1.94 8.95
CA SER A 273 31.76 3.16 9.51
C SER A 273 31.29 3.02 10.97
N TYR A 274 30.99 1.80 11.42
CA TYR A 274 30.47 1.52 12.76
C TYR A 274 31.55 1.06 13.75
N ARG A 275 32.77 0.80 13.28
CA ARG A 275 33.83 0.17 14.06
C ARG A 275 34.22 1.03 15.27
N GLY A 276 34.19 0.43 16.46
CA GLY A 276 34.55 1.09 17.71
C GLY A 276 33.54 2.12 18.24
N SER A 277 32.41 2.31 17.55
CA SER A 277 31.39 3.30 17.95
C SER A 277 30.60 2.92 19.21
N GLY A 278 30.55 1.62 19.53
CA GLY A 278 29.67 1.07 20.56
C GLY A 278 28.23 0.83 20.10
N PHE A 279 27.93 1.02 18.82
CA PHE A 279 26.64 0.72 18.20
C PHE A 279 26.75 -0.47 17.24
N ASP A 280 25.67 -1.24 17.15
CA ASP A 280 25.51 -2.28 16.14
C ASP A 280 25.12 -1.67 14.79
N ARG A 281 25.36 -2.44 13.72
CA ARG A 281 24.75 -2.21 12.40
C ARG A 281 23.32 -2.74 12.44
N GLY A 282 22.40 -1.95 12.99
CA GLY A 282 20.99 -2.30 13.13
C GLY A 282 20.31 -2.33 11.78
N HIS A 283 19.77 -3.48 11.39
CA HIS A 283 19.05 -3.62 10.12
C HIS A 283 17.69 -2.95 10.24
N ASN A 284 17.19 -2.36 9.14
CA ASN A 284 15.79 -1.99 9.06
C ASN A 284 14.94 -3.18 8.59
N ALA A 285 15.13 -3.59 7.34
CA ALA A 285 14.66 -4.88 6.84
C ALA A 285 15.65 -5.98 7.28
N PRO A 286 15.28 -6.89 8.19
CA PRO A 286 16.24 -7.80 8.80
C PRO A 286 16.57 -8.98 7.88
N SER A 287 17.80 -9.49 8.01
CA SER A 287 18.28 -10.66 7.26
C SER A 287 17.33 -11.87 7.34
N ALA A 288 16.73 -12.12 8.50
CA ALA A 288 15.87 -13.29 8.71
C ALA A 288 14.50 -13.21 8.00
N ASP A 289 14.13 -12.03 7.49
CA ASP A 289 12.91 -11.80 6.69
C ASP A 289 13.18 -12.02 5.19
N ARG A 290 14.44 -12.23 4.78
CA ARG A 290 14.86 -12.42 3.39
C ARG A 290 15.79 -13.61 3.28
N THR A 291 15.23 -14.82 3.33
CA THR A 291 16.00 -16.07 3.24
C THR A 291 15.57 -16.96 2.07
N SER A 292 14.74 -16.44 1.15
CA SER A 292 14.33 -17.12 -0.08
C SER A 292 15.49 -17.40 -1.03
N SER A 293 16.49 -16.52 -1.10
CA SER A 293 17.72 -16.71 -1.87
C SER A 293 18.93 -16.02 -1.23
N VAL A 294 20.13 -16.40 -1.67
CA VAL A 294 21.39 -15.75 -1.27
C VAL A 294 21.38 -14.26 -1.63
N GLU A 295 20.86 -13.92 -2.81
CA GLU A 295 20.75 -12.54 -3.30
C GLU A 295 19.77 -11.73 -2.46
N ALA A 296 18.61 -12.30 -2.11
CA ALA A 296 17.62 -11.66 -1.26
C ALA A 296 18.21 -11.36 0.13
N ASN A 297 18.90 -12.33 0.73
CA ASN A 297 19.54 -12.15 2.01
C ASN A 297 20.67 -11.10 1.95
N SER A 298 21.56 -11.24 0.97
CA SER A 298 22.67 -10.33 0.70
C SER A 298 22.22 -8.87 0.52
N ALA A 299 21.03 -8.64 -0.05
CA ALA A 299 20.49 -7.29 -0.21
C ALA A 299 20.22 -6.58 1.13
N THR A 300 19.93 -7.32 2.21
CA THR A 300 19.69 -6.72 3.54
C THR A 300 20.95 -6.13 4.18
N PHE A 301 22.14 -6.53 3.70
CA PHE A 301 23.45 -6.07 4.20
C PHE A 301 23.98 -4.80 3.52
N LEU A 302 23.20 -4.17 2.65
CA LEU A 302 23.54 -2.85 2.11
C LEU A 302 23.47 -1.81 3.23
N MET A 303 24.48 -0.96 3.36
CA MET A 303 24.55 0.03 4.45
C MET A 303 23.45 1.10 4.38
N THR A 304 22.75 1.25 3.26
CA THR A 304 21.51 2.05 3.14
C THR A 304 20.35 1.51 3.95
N ASN A 305 20.41 0.24 4.38
CA ASN A 305 19.44 -0.42 5.27
C ASN A 305 19.88 -0.39 6.75
N MET A 306 20.96 0.32 7.10
CA MET A 306 21.53 0.31 8.46
C MET A 306 21.27 1.60 9.22
N ILE A 307 21.08 1.46 10.55
CA ILE A 307 21.16 2.56 11.51
C ILE A 307 22.08 2.19 12.68
N PRO A 308 22.74 3.17 13.35
CA PRO A 308 23.42 2.95 14.62
C PRO A 308 22.41 2.58 15.70
N GLN A 309 22.40 1.31 16.12
CA GLN A 309 21.44 0.82 17.11
C GLN A 309 22.17 0.32 18.36
N ALA A 310 21.69 0.71 19.54
CA ALA A 310 22.26 0.29 20.81
C ALA A 310 22.14 -1.25 20.94
N PRO A 311 23.19 -1.97 21.36
CA PRO A 311 23.19 -3.43 21.40
C PRO A 311 22.01 -4.07 22.14
N ASN A 312 21.59 -3.57 23.31
CA ASN A 312 20.42 -4.13 24.01
C ASN A 312 19.10 -3.81 23.30
N ASN A 313 19.00 -2.70 22.57
CA ASN A 313 17.84 -2.46 21.71
C ASN A 313 17.85 -3.48 20.56
N ASN A 314 18.91 -3.51 19.75
CA ASN A 314 19.03 -4.36 18.57
C ASN A 314 18.88 -5.87 18.86
N GLN A 315 19.69 -6.39 19.78
CA GLN A 315 19.85 -7.84 19.98
C GLN A 315 18.76 -8.45 20.87
N LYS A 316 18.01 -7.62 21.59
CA LYS A 316 16.97 -8.07 22.53
C LYS A 316 15.62 -7.51 22.12
N THR A 317 15.26 -6.30 22.56
CA THR A 317 13.92 -5.72 22.38
C THR A 317 13.47 -5.75 20.92
N TRP A 318 14.35 -5.31 20.00
CA TRP A 318 14.07 -5.28 18.57
C TRP A 318 13.95 -6.68 17.98
N ASN A 319 14.94 -7.54 18.21
CA ASN A 319 14.93 -8.92 17.73
C ASN A 319 13.74 -9.74 18.26
N ASN A 320 13.25 -9.45 19.48
CA ASN A 320 12.05 -10.08 20.01
C ASN A 320 10.80 -9.68 19.22
N PHE A 321 10.65 -8.39 18.87
CA PHE A 321 9.54 -7.94 18.03
C PHE A 321 9.65 -8.50 16.61
N GLU A 322 10.84 -8.55 16.03
CA GLU A 322 11.06 -9.14 14.71
C GLU A 322 10.73 -10.64 14.66
N GLN A 323 11.07 -11.39 15.71
CA GLN A 323 10.65 -12.79 15.82
C GLN A 323 9.12 -12.91 15.93
N TYR A 324 8.49 -12.01 16.67
CA TYR A 324 7.03 -11.97 16.82
C TYR A 324 6.32 -11.71 15.49
N THR A 325 6.77 -10.74 14.69
CA THR A 325 6.17 -10.47 13.37
C THR A 325 6.44 -11.61 12.40
N ARG A 326 7.59 -12.29 12.47
CA ARG A 326 7.88 -13.47 11.65
C ARG A 326 6.97 -14.67 11.95
N SER A 327 6.54 -14.86 13.19
CA SER A 327 5.67 -16.01 13.53
C SER A 327 4.31 -15.92 12.82
N TYR A 328 3.84 -14.72 12.50
CA TYR A 328 2.66 -14.50 11.66
C TYR A 328 2.89 -14.97 10.23
N ALA A 329 4.01 -14.58 9.61
CA ALA A 329 4.38 -15.01 8.27
C ALA A 329 4.48 -16.55 8.16
N GLU A 330 4.97 -17.21 9.22
CA GLU A 330 5.03 -18.67 9.32
C GLU A 330 3.66 -19.33 9.52
N SER A 331 2.64 -18.56 9.90
CA SER A 331 1.30 -19.04 10.26
C SER A 331 0.22 -18.69 9.23
N GLY A 332 0.60 -18.40 7.99
CA GLY A 332 -0.34 -18.10 6.89
C GLY A 332 -0.87 -16.66 6.89
N TYR A 333 -0.18 -15.76 7.57
CA TYR A 333 -0.40 -14.32 7.46
C TYR A 333 0.69 -13.69 6.59
N GLU A 334 0.44 -12.47 6.17
CA GLU A 334 1.42 -11.56 5.63
C GLU A 334 1.49 -10.33 6.54
N VAL A 335 2.65 -9.67 6.51
CA VAL A 335 2.94 -8.53 7.36
C VAL A 335 3.56 -7.42 6.54
N TYR A 336 2.92 -6.26 6.52
CA TYR A 336 3.51 -5.04 6.00
C TYR A 336 4.23 -4.33 7.13
N LEU A 337 5.53 -4.09 6.94
CA LEU A 337 6.44 -3.56 7.95
C LEU A 337 7.03 -2.24 7.46
N ILE A 338 6.94 -1.21 8.30
CA ILE A 338 7.61 0.07 8.08
C ILE A 338 8.44 0.35 9.32
N MET A 339 9.74 0.55 9.15
CA MET A 339 10.66 0.92 10.22
C MET A 339 11.31 2.26 9.92
N GLY A 340 11.56 3.05 10.95
CA GLY A 340 12.36 4.25 10.82
C GLY A 340 12.99 4.69 12.13
N ASN A 341 13.59 5.87 12.11
CA ASN A 341 14.32 6.42 13.24
C ASN A 341 14.31 7.95 13.23
N TYR A 342 14.27 8.56 14.41
CA TYR A 342 14.23 10.01 14.57
C TYR A 342 15.00 10.49 15.81
N GLY A 343 15.15 11.82 15.89
CA GLY A 343 15.96 12.48 16.90
C GLY A 343 17.46 12.20 16.73
N VAL A 344 18.27 12.77 17.62
CA VAL A 344 19.72 12.63 17.62
C VAL A 344 20.17 12.35 19.05
N GLY A 345 21.06 11.38 19.23
CA GLY A 345 21.69 11.11 20.54
C GLY A 345 21.29 9.77 21.17
N GLY A 346 21.84 8.66 20.67
CA GLY A 346 21.67 7.33 21.27
C GLY A 346 22.74 7.00 22.31
N SER A 347 22.54 5.92 23.06
CA SER A 347 23.49 5.42 24.07
C SER A 347 23.88 3.96 23.83
N GLY A 348 25.04 3.78 23.18
CA GLY A 348 25.63 2.48 22.85
C GLY A 348 26.39 1.83 24.02
N SER A 349 27.20 0.81 23.73
CA SER A 349 27.99 0.09 24.76
C SER A 349 29.10 0.91 25.38
N ASN A 350 29.54 1.97 24.71
CA ASN A 350 30.53 2.92 25.24
C ASN A 350 29.94 3.87 26.32
N GLY A 351 28.61 3.86 26.51
CA GLY A 351 27.91 4.74 27.43
C GLY A 351 27.84 6.20 26.94
N GLY A 352 27.16 7.05 27.71
CA GLY A 352 26.91 8.45 27.35
C GLY A 352 26.01 8.62 26.13
N THR A 353 25.90 9.85 25.63
CA THR A 353 25.12 10.19 24.43
C THR A 353 26.05 10.41 23.25
N THR A 354 25.84 9.66 22.17
CA THR A 354 26.56 9.80 20.91
C THR A 354 25.61 10.35 19.86
N ASN A 355 25.98 11.47 19.23
CA ASN A 355 25.15 12.12 18.20
C ASN A 355 25.46 11.63 16.79
N THR A 356 26.73 11.34 16.51
CA THR A 356 27.21 10.89 15.20
C THR A 356 28.35 9.90 15.36
N ILE A 357 28.53 9.02 14.38
CA ILE A 357 29.68 8.14 14.23
C ILE A 357 30.37 8.41 12.88
N ASP A 358 31.45 7.69 12.60
CA ASP A 358 32.14 7.77 11.30
C ASP A 358 32.54 9.19 10.90
N ASN A 359 33.21 9.90 11.81
CA ASN A 359 33.62 11.30 11.63
C ASN A 359 32.47 12.26 11.27
N GLY A 360 31.25 11.97 11.71
CA GLY A 360 30.08 12.81 11.47
C GLY A 360 29.24 12.40 10.26
N HIS A 361 29.66 11.39 9.49
CA HIS A 361 28.95 10.95 8.29
C HIS A 361 27.67 10.15 8.57
N VAL A 362 27.55 9.57 9.77
CA VAL A 362 26.38 8.76 10.15
C VAL A 362 25.78 9.31 11.43
N THR A 363 24.53 9.74 11.36
CA THR A 363 23.78 10.24 12.53
C THR A 363 23.31 9.06 13.38
N VAL A 364 23.46 9.19 14.70
CA VAL A 364 22.94 8.22 15.68
C VAL A 364 21.56 8.69 16.13
N PRO A 365 20.50 7.93 15.85
CA PRO A 365 19.16 8.31 16.28
C PRO A 365 18.97 8.17 17.79
N ASN A 366 18.09 8.99 18.36
CA ASN A 366 17.65 8.85 19.75
C ASN A 366 16.53 7.80 19.87
N ARG A 367 15.71 7.65 18.83
CA ARG A 367 14.50 6.81 18.83
C ARG A 367 14.43 5.94 17.59
N VAL A 368 13.92 4.73 17.76
CA VAL A 368 13.73 3.75 16.68
C VAL A 368 12.32 3.20 16.77
N TRP A 369 11.56 3.28 15.68
CA TRP A 369 10.15 2.91 15.62
C TRP A 369 9.88 1.91 14.50
N LYS A 370 8.81 1.13 14.66
CA LYS A 370 8.34 0.17 13.66
C LYS A 370 6.83 0.01 13.75
N VAL A 371 6.18 -0.03 12.59
CA VAL A 371 4.76 -0.34 12.40
C VAL A 371 4.66 -1.69 11.68
N ALA A 372 3.78 -2.55 12.15
CA ALA A 372 3.45 -3.85 11.55
C ALA A 372 1.93 -3.94 11.33
N VAL A 373 1.51 -4.08 10.08
CA VAL A 373 0.11 -4.34 9.71
C VAL A 373 -0.02 -5.81 9.35
N ILE A 374 -0.88 -6.53 10.06
CA ILE A 374 -0.97 -8.00 10.01
C ILE A 374 -2.33 -8.41 9.45
N LEU A 375 -2.31 -9.18 8.36
CA LEU A 375 -3.52 -9.69 7.71
C LEU A 375 -3.27 -11.10 7.15
N PRO A 376 -4.30 -11.95 6.99
CA PRO A 376 -4.12 -13.26 6.36
C PRO A 376 -3.56 -13.10 4.94
N VAL A 377 -2.74 -14.05 4.48
CA VAL A 377 -2.26 -14.05 3.08
C VAL A 377 -3.45 -13.99 2.13
N GLY A 378 -3.42 -13.07 1.18
CA GLY A 378 -4.45 -12.92 0.17
C GLY A 378 -3.93 -12.12 -1.02
N GLU A 379 -4.87 -11.52 -1.75
CA GLU A 379 -4.58 -10.60 -2.84
C GLU A 379 -5.35 -9.30 -2.56
N ASN A 380 -4.95 -8.21 -3.20
CA ASN A 380 -5.54 -6.87 -3.05
C ASN A 380 -5.44 -6.35 -1.62
N ASP A 381 -4.26 -6.45 -1.02
CA ASP A 381 -4.02 -6.32 0.42
C ASP A 381 -4.56 -5.01 1.03
N VAL A 382 -4.33 -3.89 0.34
CA VAL A 382 -4.82 -2.56 0.73
C VAL A 382 -6.32 -2.56 0.97
N SER A 383 -7.09 -3.25 0.12
CA SER A 383 -8.56 -3.32 0.22
C SER A 383 -9.06 -4.20 1.38
N ARG A 384 -8.22 -5.13 1.86
CA ARG A 384 -8.56 -6.04 2.96
C ARG A 384 -8.23 -5.47 4.33
N ILE A 385 -7.50 -4.35 4.38
CA ILE A 385 -7.19 -3.66 5.62
C ILE A 385 -8.41 -2.86 6.05
N THR A 386 -8.88 -3.14 7.26
CA THR A 386 -10.05 -2.51 7.87
C THR A 386 -9.71 -2.03 9.27
N ALA A 387 -10.64 -1.35 9.94
CA ALA A 387 -10.49 -0.96 11.34
C ALA A 387 -10.31 -2.16 12.31
N ALA A 388 -10.63 -3.38 11.88
CA ALA A 388 -10.43 -4.60 12.68
C ALA A 388 -9.07 -5.26 12.42
N THR A 389 -8.32 -4.81 11.42
CA THR A 389 -7.00 -5.35 11.10
C THR A 389 -6.05 -5.06 12.26
N ARG A 390 -5.27 -6.06 12.68
CA ARG A 390 -4.31 -5.86 13.77
C ARG A 390 -3.13 -5.05 13.27
N VAL A 391 -2.90 -3.91 13.92
CA VAL A 391 -1.77 -3.02 13.66
C VAL A 391 -1.00 -2.84 14.95
N ILE A 392 0.33 -3.00 14.90
CA ILE A 392 1.22 -2.85 16.04
C ILE A 392 2.24 -1.79 15.71
N ALA A 393 2.28 -0.72 16.50
CA ALA A 393 3.31 0.30 16.44
C ALA A 393 4.12 0.30 17.74
N ILE A 394 5.46 0.31 17.62
CA ILE A 394 6.37 0.48 18.75
C ILE A 394 7.33 1.64 18.50
N ASP A 395 7.70 2.33 19.57
CA ASP A 395 8.72 3.37 19.54
C ASP A 395 9.66 3.28 20.76
N THR A 396 10.91 2.93 20.48
CA THR A 396 11.91 2.53 21.48
C THR A 396 13.01 3.58 21.65
N PRO A 397 13.52 3.79 22.88
CA PRO A 397 14.76 4.54 23.06
C PRO A 397 15.93 3.77 22.46
N ASN A 398 16.81 4.46 21.72
CA ASN A 398 18.04 3.87 21.19
C ASN A 398 19.14 3.83 22.26
N ALA A 399 18.91 3.06 23.33
CA ALA A 399 19.74 3.06 24.51
C ALA A 399 19.93 1.66 25.08
N ASN A 400 21.09 1.41 25.69
CA ASN A 400 21.36 0.15 26.36
C ASN A 400 20.59 -0.07 27.68
N SER A 401 19.98 0.99 28.25
CA SER A 401 19.15 0.91 29.45
C SER A 401 17.73 0.41 29.20
N ILE A 402 17.38 0.10 27.95
CA ILE A 402 16.05 -0.34 27.54
C ILE A 402 15.64 -1.70 28.17
N ASN A 403 14.36 -1.84 28.52
CA ASN A 403 13.72 -3.13 28.82
C ASN A 403 13.65 -4.03 27.57
N THR A 404 13.82 -5.34 27.74
CA THR A 404 13.75 -6.36 26.69
C THR A 404 12.34 -6.68 26.19
N ASP A 405 11.31 -6.36 26.98
CA ASP A 405 9.91 -6.52 26.58
C ASP A 405 9.52 -5.41 25.60
N TRP A 406 9.34 -5.78 24.33
CA TRP A 406 8.96 -4.84 23.28
C TRP A 406 7.55 -4.29 23.47
N GLY A 407 6.65 -5.04 24.13
CA GLY A 407 5.27 -4.63 24.37
C GLY A 407 5.17 -3.40 25.28
N ALA A 408 6.18 -3.15 26.11
CA ALA A 408 6.28 -1.97 26.96
C ALA A 408 6.49 -0.66 26.17
N TYR A 409 6.75 -0.73 24.87
CA TYR A 409 7.02 0.42 23.99
C TYR A 409 5.96 0.63 22.91
N ARG A 410 4.79 0.01 23.07
CA ARG A 410 3.67 0.23 22.15
C ARG A 410 3.19 1.68 22.21
N VAL A 411 2.90 2.22 21.04
CA VAL A 411 2.38 3.56 20.81
C VAL A 411 1.28 3.47 19.75
N SER A 412 0.58 4.58 19.53
CA SER A 412 -0.26 4.79 18.35
C SER A 412 0.61 5.15 17.13
N ILE A 413 0.07 4.99 15.92
CA ILE A 413 0.76 5.51 14.71
C ILE A 413 0.74 7.03 14.74
N ASP A 414 -0.36 7.65 15.18
CA ASP A 414 -0.46 9.10 15.37
C ASP A 414 0.73 9.67 16.17
N GLU A 415 1.16 9.00 17.24
CA GLU A 415 2.31 9.42 18.04
C GLU A 415 3.63 9.38 17.24
N ILE A 416 3.80 8.37 16.37
CA ILE A 416 4.97 8.27 15.49
C ILE A 416 4.92 9.38 14.42
N GLU A 417 3.77 9.63 13.82
CA GLU A 417 3.58 10.68 12.82
C GLU A 417 3.83 12.06 13.39
N VAL A 418 3.31 12.35 14.58
CA VAL A 418 3.58 13.60 15.31
C VAL A 418 5.07 13.77 15.58
N ALA A 419 5.79 12.69 15.94
CA ALA A 419 7.21 12.74 16.24
C ALA A 419 8.11 12.88 15.00
N THR A 420 7.64 12.43 13.83
CA THR A 420 8.46 12.28 12.62
C THR A 420 8.06 13.20 11.47
N GLY A 421 6.82 13.69 11.45
CA GLY A 421 6.22 14.40 10.32
C GLY A 421 5.91 13.51 9.12
N LEU A 422 5.88 12.18 9.30
CA LEU A 422 5.49 11.22 8.27
C LEU A 422 3.97 11.06 8.24
N ASP A 423 3.47 10.57 7.10
CA ASP A 423 2.09 10.12 6.86
C ASP A 423 2.15 8.62 6.54
N LEU A 424 2.02 7.80 7.58
CA LEU A 424 2.12 6.35 7.49
C LEU A 424 0.78 5.78 7.04
N LEU A 425 0.82 4.69 6.26
CA LEU A 425 -0.39 4.03 5.77
C LEU A 425 -1.28 4.91 4.87
N SER A 426 -0.69 5.94 4.26
CA SER A 426 -1.34 6.97 3.43
C SER A 426 -2.25 6.46 2.30
N ASN A 427 -2.09 5.21 1.87
CA ASN A 427 -2.92 4.63 0.81
C ASN A 427 -4.19 3.95 1.32
N LEU A 428 -4.33 3.78 2.63
CA LEU A 428 -5.55 3.25 3.20
C LEU A 428 -6.68 4.30 3.11
N PRO A 429 -7.95 3.89 3.07
CA PRO A 429 -9.04 4.85 3.14
C PRO A 429 -8.97 5.69 4.43
N ALA A 430 -9.21 7.00 4.35
CA ALA A 430 -9.09 7.92 5.50
C ALA A 430 -9.91 7.49 6.74
N GLY A 431 -11.08 6.87 6.53
CA GLY A 431 -11.90 6.34 7.63
C GLY A 431 -11.31 5.10 8.33
N VAL A 432 -10.45 4.34 7.63
CA VAL A 432 -9.67 3.23 8.18
C VAL A 432 -8.44 3.77 8.91
N GLN A 433 -7.68 4.68 8.28
CA GLN A 433 -6.54 5.40 8.87
C GLN A 433 -6.91 5.98 10.25
N THR A 434 -7.95 6.82 10.29
CA THR A 434 -8.45 7.47 11.52
C THR A 434 -8.70 6.50 12.68
N GLN A 435 -9.08 5.25 12.39
CA GLN A 435 -9.36 4.25 13.43
C GLN A 435 -8.11 3.48 13.85
N ILE A 436 -7.33 3.00 12.88
CA ILE A 436 -6.16 2.14 13.19
C ILE A 436 -4.98 2.97 13.69
N GLU A 437 -4.84 4.22 13.25
CA GLU A 437 -3.67 5.04 13.58
C GLU A 437 -3.75 5.63 14.98
N ALA A 438 -4.96 5.95 15.46
CA ALA A 438 -5.23 6.40 16.82
C ALA A 438 -5.18 5.27 17.87
N ALA A 439 -5.24 4.01 17.44
CA ALA A 439 -5.28 2.86 18.34
C ALA A 439 -3.88 2.44 18.82
N VAL A 440 -3.79 2.00 20.07
CA VAL A 440 -2.60 1.33 20.63
C VAL A 440 -2.89 -0.16 20.75
N ASP A 441 -2.09 -1.02 20.12
CA ASP A 441 -2.25 -2.48 20.23
C ASP A 441 -2.24 -2.93 21.69
N ASN A 442 -3.20 -3.77 22.05
CA ASN A 442 -3.27 -4.40 23.36
C ASN A 442 -3.26 -5.93 23.27
N GLY A 443 -2.96 -6.48 22.08
CA GLY A 443 -2.88 -7.91 21.86
C GLY A 443 -1.67 -8.60 22.50
N PRO A 444 -1.51 -9.92 22.28
CA PRO A 444 -0.39 -10.69 22.80
C PRO A 444 0.98 -10.16 22.34
N THR A 445 2.04 -10.45 23.11
CA THR A 445 3.43 -10.05 22.80
C THR A 445 4.38 -11.23 22.60
N ASN A 446 3.86 -12.45 22.66
CA ASN A 446 4.62 -13.70 22.65
C ASN A 446 3.92 -14.81 21.86
#